data_AF-A0A1F8NHB6-F1
#
_entry.id   AF-A0A1F8NHB6-F1
#
_cell.length_a   1.000
_cell.length_b   1.000
_cell.length_c   1.000
_cell.angle_alpha   90.00
_cell.angle_beta   90.00
_cell.angle_gamma   90.00
#
_symmetry.space_group_name_H-M   'P 1'
#
loop_
_entity.id
_entity.type
_entity.pdbx_description
1 polymer ?
#
loop_
_entity_poly.entity_id
_entity_poly.type
_entity_poly.pdbx_seq_one_letter_code
_entity_poly.pdbx_strand_id
1 'polypeptide(L)'
;MLEGKVKPDYRQAISIATTASQKELVSLALLGVVTPIVVGMIFQVEALGGFLAGIIVSGQLLAVFMNNAGGAWDNAKKLIEDEPRDPTANTGKGSERHKAGVVGDTVGDPMKDTAGPALNPMIKVVNLVSVIIAPVVVQYRNLGWGGWIIVIVLLAILGWAIWIIVIVLLAILGWAIWQSKRPAPGLSSEPD
;
A
#
# COMPACT_ATOMS: atom_id res chain seq x y z
N MET A 1 1.72 1.42 34.43
CA MET A 1 2.63 1.68 33.29
C MET A 1 3.36 3.01 33.43
N LEU A 2 2.68 4.14 33.69
CA LEU A 2 3.32 5.48 33.81
C LEU A 2 4.37 5.57 34.94
N GLU A 3 4.20 4.81 36.03
CA GLU A 3 5.19 4.70 37.11
C GLU A 3 6.32 3.68 36.81
N GLY A 4 6.38 3.11 35.59
CA GLY A 4 7.39 2.12 35.18
C GLY A 4 7.22 0.71 35.76
N LYS A 5 6.25 0.49 36.66
CA LYS A 5 6.04 -0.79 37.38
C LYS A 5 5.44 -1.93 36.54
N VAL A 6 4.91 -1.64 35.36
CA VAL A 6 4.24 -2.62 34.48
C VAL A 6 4.75 -2.43 33.06
N LYS A 7 5.18 -3.52 32.42
CA LYS A 7 5.66 -3.51 31.04
C LYS A 7 4.51 -3.19 30.07
N PRO A 8 4.71 -2.32 29.05
CA PRO A 8 3.71 -2.06 28.02
C PRO A 8 3.42 -3.28 27.14
N ASP A 9 2.20 -3.40 26.65
CA ASP A 9 1.84 -4.39 25.63
C ASP A 9 2.18 -3.85 24.23
N TYR A 10 3.38 -4.17 23.76
CA TYR A 10 3.83 -3.82 22.42
C TYR A 10 3.15 -4.66 21.32
N ARG A 11 2.65 -5.87 21.66
CA ARG A 11 2.05 -6.79 20.68
C ARG A 11 0.77 -6.19 20.11
N GLN A 12 -0.03 -5.57 20.98
CA GLN A 12 -1.25 -4.89 20.56
C GLN A 12 -0.96 -3.78 19.54
N ALA A 13 -0.01 -2.88 19.83
CA ALA A 13 0.37 -1.79 18.93
C ALA A 13 0.86 -2.30 17.56
N ILE A 14 1.70 -3.34 17.56
CA ILE A 14 2.17 -3.99 16.32
C ILE A 14 1.00 -4.56 15.53
N SER A 15 0.10 -5.30 16.18
CA SER A 15 -1.03 -5.95 15.50
C SER A 15 -1.97 -4.95 14.82
N ILE A 16 -2.19 -3.78 15.43
CA ILE A 16 -3.01 -2.71 14.86
C ILE A 16 -2.34 -2.16 13.59
N ALA A 17 -1.06 -1.78 13.68
CA ALA A 17 -0.32 -1.23 12.54
C ALA A 17 -0.21 -2.23 11.37
N THR A 18 0.08 -3.51 11.67
CA THR A 18 0.17 -4.57 10.66
C THR A 18 -1.17 -4.81 9.96
N THR A 19 -2.27 -4.89 10.72
CA THR A 19 -3.58 -5.18 10.13
C THR A 19 -4.07 -4.01 9.28
N ALA A 20 -3.89 -2.78 9.77
CA ALA A 20 -4.27 -1.58 9.05
C ALA A 20 -3.48 -1.41 7.74
N SER A 21 -2.14 -1.52 7.80
CA SER A 21 -1.28 -1.38 6.61
C SER A 21 -1.63 -2.41 5.52
N GLN A 22 -1.85 -3.68 5.88
CA GLN A 22 -2.22 -4.70 4.90
C GLN A 22 -3.56 -4.42 4.21
N LYS A 23 -4.56 -3.94 4.96
CA LYS A 23 -5.88 -3.65 4.42
C LYS A 23 -5.86 -2.46 3.46
N GLU A 24 -5.17 -1.38 3.83
CA GLU A 24 -5.16 -0.14 3.03
C GLU A 24 -4.33 -0.26 1.74
N LEU A 25 -3.26 -1.07 1.74
CA LEU A 25 -2.42 -1.28 0.55
C LEU A 25 -3.18 -1.93 -0.60
N VAL A 26 -4.13 -2.82 -0.32
CA VAL A 26 -4.92 -3.51 -1.35
C VAL A 26 -5.73 -2.49 -2.16
N SER A 27 -6.40 -1.56 -1.48
CA SER A 27 -7.21 -0.52 -2.11
C SER A 27 -6.37 0.36 -3.04
N LEU A 28 -5.19 0.77 -2.58
CA LEU A 28 -4.26 1.60 -3.35
C LEU A 28 -3.74 0.86 -4.60
N ALA A 29 -3.35 -0.40 -4.45
CA ALA A 29 -2.87 -1.23 -5.55
C ALA A 29 -3.97 -1.45 -6.60
N LEU A 30 -5.20 -1.75 -6.16
CA LEU A 30 -6.35 -1.91 -7.04
C LEU A 30 -6.63 -0.63 -7.83
N LEU A 31 -6.58 0.53 -7.18
CA LEU A 31 -6.80 1.81 -7.86
C LEU A 31 -5.74 2.04 -8.95
N GLY A 32 -4.46 1.77 -8.66
CA GLY A 32 -3.37 1.92 -9.63
C GLY A 32 -3.49 1.01 -10.86
N VAL A 33 -4.08 -0.18 -10.71
CA VAL A 33 -4.22 -1.17 -11.79
C VAL A 33 -5.55 -1.00 -12.55
N VAL A 34 -6.66 -0.88 -11.83
CA VAL A 34 -8.01 -0.89 -12.43
C VAL A 34 -8.31 0.43 -13.14
N THR A 35 -7.88 1.56 -12.59
CA THR A 35 -8.18 2.89 -13.16
C THR A 35 -7.72 3.05 -14.61
N PRO A 36 -6.44 2.82 -14.96
CA PRO A 36 -6.00 2.96 -16.36
C PRO A 36 -6.71 1.98 -17.31
N ILE A 37 -7.08 0.78 -16.84
CA ILE A 37 -7.85 -0.19 -17.62
C ILE A 37 -9.23 0.38 -17.95
N VAL A 38 -9.95 0.87 -16.93
CA VAL A 38 -11.29 1.45 -17.11
C VAL A 38 -11.23 2.68 -18.03
N VAL A 39 -10.26 3.57 -17.81
CA VAL A 39 -10.09 4.77 -18.65
C VAL A 39 -9.81 4.39 -20.10
N GLY A 40 -8.85 3.49 -20.34
CA GLY A 40 -8.51 3.05 -21.70
C GLY A 40 -9.67 2.37 -22.41
N MET A 41 -10.36 1.43 -21.74
CA MET A 41 -11.43 0.65 -22.35
C MET A 41 -12.70 1.46 -22.61
N ILE A 42 -13.00 2.50 -21.82
CA ILE A 42 -14.20 3.33 -22.00
C ILE A 42 -13.91 4.53 -22.92
N PHE A 43 -12.80 5.21 -22.70
CA PHE A 43 -12.52 6.53 -23.31
C PHE A 43 -11.43 6.52 -24.39
N GLN A 44 -10.85 5.34 -24.71
CA GLN A 44 -9.81 5.16 -25.72
C GLN A 44 -8.43 5.71 -25.35
N VAL A 45 -7.48 5.52 -26.27
CA VAL A 45 -6.05 5.81 -26.10
C VAL A 45 -5.76 7.30 -25.93
N GLU A 46 -6.52 8.19 -26.56
CA GLU A 46 -6.33 9.64 -26.46
C GLU A 46 -6.64 10.12 -25.04
N ALA A 47 -7.76 9.67 -24.48
CA ALA A 47 -8.13 9.98 -23.09
C ALA A 47 -7.18 9.33 -22.09
N LEU A 48 -6.73 8.10 -22.35
CA LEU A 48 -5.70 7.43 -21.53
C LEU A 48 -4.39 8.22 -21.52
N GLY A 49 -3.95 8.74 -22.67
CA GLY A 49 -2.78 9.61 -22.78
C GLY A 49 -2.92 10.91 -21.97
N GLY A 50 -4.08 11.57 -22.07
CA GLY A 50 -4.39 12.76 -21.27
C GLY A 50 -4.42 12.48 -19.77
N PHE A 51 -5.02 11.36 -19.36
CA PHE A 51 -5.03 10.90 -17.97
C PHE A 51 -3.62 10.66 -17.44
N LEU A 52 -2.74 10.02 -18.22
CA LEU A 52 -1.35 9.78 -17.86
C LEU A 52 -0.56 11.08 -17.70
N ALA A 53 -0.70 12.01 -18.64
CA ALA A 53 -0.06 13.32 -18.53
C ALA A 53 -0.52 14.06 -17.26
N GLY A 54 -1.83 14.03 -16.97
CA GLY A 54 -2.42 14.64 -15.79
C GLY A 54 -1.89 14.06 -14.48
N ILE A 55 -1.90 12.72 -14.33
CA ILE A 55 -1.46 12.06 -13.10
C ILE A 55 0.04 12.23 -12.86
N ILE A 56 0.86 12.24 -13.92
CA ILE A 56 2.31 12.48 -13.81
C ILE A 56 2.58 13.89 -13.30
N VAL A 57 2.01 14.92 -13.95
CA VAL A 57 2.29 16.31 -13.59
C VAL A 57 1.76 16.64 -12.20
N SER A 58 0.49 16.30 -11.92
CA SER A 58 -0.12 16.59 -10.62
C SER A 58 0.50 15.76 -9.50
N GLY A 59 0.67 14.46 -9.71
CA GLY A 59 1.18 13.53 -8.71
C GLY A 59 2.65 13.78 -8.37
N GLN A 60 3.49 14.11 -9.35
CA GLN A 60 4.90 14.41 -9.11
C GLN A 60 5.08 15.69 -8.28
N LEU A 61 4.34 16.74 -8.61
CA LEU A 61 4.39 18.00 -7.85
C LEU A 61 3.89 17.79 -6.41
N LEU A 62 2.80 17.03 -6.25
CA LEU A 62 2.25 16.70 -4.94
C LEU A 62 3.22 15.85 -4.10
N ALA A 63 3.90 14.88 -4.70
CA ALA A 63 4.89 14.03 -4.02
C ALA A 63 6.05 14.88 -3.46
N VAL A 64 6.59 15.79 -4.28
CA VAL A 64 7.67 16.70 -3.85
C VAL A 64 7.19 17.62 -2.73
N PHE A 65 6.00 18.19 -2.87
CA PHE A 65 5.41 19.03 -1.83
C PHE A 65 5.28 18.27 -0.49
N MET A 66 4.71 17.06 -0.52
CA MET A 66 4.50 16.25 0.68
C MET A 66 5.80 15.90 1.40
N ASN A 67 6.81 15.46 0.65
CA ASN A 67 8.11 15.10 1.20
C ASN A 67 8.82 16.32 1.82
N ASN A 68 8.81 17.45 1.12
CA ASN A 68 9.49 18.65 1.57
C ASN A 68 8.77 19.30 2.76
N ALA A 69 7.44 19.39 2.73
CA ALA A 69 6.66 19.98 3.82
C ALA A 69 6.78 19.16 5.10
N GLY A 70 6.61 17.83 5.01
CA GLY A 70 6.76 16.97 6.19
C GLY A 70 8.19 16.95 6.73
N GLY A 71 9.20 16.92 5.86
CA GLY A 71 10.61 17.04 6.29
C GLY A 71 10.93 18.39 6.93
N ALA A 72 10.34 19.48 6.44
CA ALA A 72 10.51 20.81 7.03
C ALA A 72 9.89 20.89 8.44
N TRP A 73 8.70 20.32 8.65
CA TRP A 73 8.08 20.29 9.98
C TRP A 73 8.86 19.44 10.98
N ASP A 74 9.36 18.26 10.57
CA ASP A 74 10.22 17.44 11.44
C ASP A 74 11.51 18.17 11.83
N ASN A 75 12.16 18.81 10.86
CA ASN A 75 13.39 19.56 11.12
C ASN A 75 13.11 20.80 11.99
N ALA A 76 12.00 21.49 11.80
CA ALA A 76 11.60 22.60 12.66
C ALA A 76 11.35 22.14 14.11
N LYS A 77 10.69 20.99 14.30
CA LYS A 77 10.54 20.37 15.63
C LYS A 77 11.91 20.03 16.23
N LYS A 78 12.79 19.37 15.49
CA LYS A 78 14.15 19.01 15.95
C LYS A 78 14.97 20.23 16.36
N LEU A 79 14.92 21.32 15.59
CA LEU A 79 15.57 22.57 15.95
C LEU A 79 15.10 23.12 17.31
N ILE A 80 13.81 22.99 17.63
CA ILE A 80 13.28 23.37 18.95
C ILE A 80 13.76 22.39 20.02
N GLU A 81 13.85 21.10 19.71
CA GLU A 81 14.29 20.07 20.64
C GLU A 81 15.76 20.18 21.05
N ASP A 82 16.58 20.78 20.19
CA ASP A 82 18.01 21.06 20.44
C ASP A 82 18.25 22.32 21.30
N GLU A 83 17.22 23.15 21.51
CA GLU A 83 17.31 24.32 22.38
C GLU A 83 17.30 23.95 23.88
N PRO A 84 17.89 24.79 24.75
CA PRO A 84 17.76 24.64 26.19
C PRO A 84 16.30 24.61 26.61
N ARG A 85 15.95 23.64 27.46
CA ARG A 85 14.59 23.46 27.99
C ARG A 85 14.27 24.56 29.00
N ASP A 86 13.50 25.55 28.55
CA ASP A 86 12.90 26.57 29.40
C ASP A 86 11.44 26.83 28.95
N PRO A 87 10.46 26.20 29.62
CA PRO A 87 9.05 26.41 29.31
C PRO A 87 8.57 27.85 29.53
N THR A 88 9.23 28.62 30.40
CA THR A 88 8.84 30.01 30.70
C THR A 88 9.31 30.98 29.62
N ALA A 89 10.49 30.74 29.05
CA ALA A 89 11.01 31.44 27.88
C ALA A 89 10.48 30.88 26.54
N ASN A 90 9.62 29.85 26.59
CA ASN A 90 9.06 29.16 25.43
C ASN A 90 10.12 28.54 24.49
N THR A 91 11.18 27.97 25.07
CA THR A 91 12.28 27.29 24.35
C THR A 91 12.41 25.83 24.77
N GLY A 92 12.96 25.01 23.88
CA GLY A 92 13.24 23.61 24.20
C GLY A 92 12.00 22.74 24.45
N LYS A 93 12.24 21.49 24.86
CA LYS A 93 11.21 20.45 25.01
C LYS A 93 10.15 20.79 26.06
N GLY A 94 8.88 20.66 25.71
CA GLY A 94 7.74 20.88 26.61
C GLY A 94 7.22 22.31 26.65
N SER A 95 7.86 23.25 25.93
CA SER A 95 7.33 24.58 25.65
C SER A 95 6.10 24.54 24.73
N GLU A 96 5.32 25.61 24.66
CA GLU A 96 4.19 25.72 23.72
C GLU A 96 4.67 25.69 22.26
N ARG A 97 5.82 26.29 21.97
CA ARG A 97 6.48 26.21 20.67
C ARG A 97 6.86 24.77 20.31
N HIS A 98 7.39 23.99 21.26
CA HIS A 98 7.67 22.57 21.03
C HIS A 98 6.41 21.77 20.74
N LYS A 99 5.33 21.98 21.51
CA LYS A 99 4.04 21.33 21.25
C LYS A 99 3.50 21.65 19.86
N ALA A 100 3.59 22.90 19.42
CA ALA A 100 3.20 23.29 18.06
C ALA A 100 4.06 22.60 16.98
N GLY A 101 5.37 22.50 17.21
CA GLY A 101 6.28 21.74 16.34
C GLY A 101 5.93 20.25 16.25
N VAL A 102 5.58 19.62 17.38
CA VAL A 102 5.11 18.23 17.42
C VAL A 102 3.80 18.07 16.64
N VAL A 103 2.85 19.01 16.76
CA VAL A 103 1.63 18.97 15.93
C VAL A 103 1.97 19.05 14.45
N GLY A 104 2.87 19.96 14.04
CA GLY A 104 3.32 20.06 12.65
C GLY A 104 3.95 18.76 12.13
N ASP A 105 4.83 18.13 12.92
CA ASP A 105 5.46 16.87 12.54
C ASP A 105 4.46 15.71 12.45
N THR A 106 3.52 15.60 13.39
CA THR A 106 2.47 14.55 13.33
C THR A 106 1.55 14.68 12.11
N VAL A 107 1.32 15.89 11.60
CA VAL A 107 0.64 16.12 10.32
C VAL A 107 1.56 15.75 9.14
N GLY A 108 2.86 16.03 9.27
CA GLY A 108 3.88 15.75 8.27
C GLY A 108 4.26 14.28 8.12
N ASP A 109 4.10 13.45 9.15
CA ASP A 109 4.51 12.04 9.14
C ASP A 109 3.79 11.22 8.05
N PRO A 110 2.45 11.25 7.93
CA PRO A 110 1.77 10.57 6.82
C PRO A 110 2.18 11.13 5.45
N MET A 111 2.55 12.40 5.38
CA MET A 111 2.95 13.05 4.12
C MET A 111 4.34 12.59 3.67
N LYS A 112 5.35 12.66 4.53
CA LYS A 112 6.75 12.38 4.17
C LYS A 112 7.11 10.89 4.18
N ASP A 113 6.43 10.08 5.00
CA ASP A 113 6.82 8.67 5.20
C ASP A 113 5.87 7.68 4.51
N THR A 114 4.67 8.13 4.11
CA THR A 114 3.66 7.26 3.49
C THR A 114 3.22 7.77 2.12
N ALA A 115 2.46 8.87 2.06
CA ALA A 115 1.80 9.31 0.83
C ALA A 115 2.80 9.85 -0.21
N GLY A 116 3.68 10.75 0.19
CA GLY A 116 4.65 11.41 -0.69
C GLY A 116 5.57 10.42 -1.42
N PRO A 117 6.26 9.50 -0.70
CA PRO A 117 7.09 8.49 -1.34
C PRO A 117 6.28 7.48 -2.16
N ALA A 118 5.04 7.15 -1.77
CA ALA A 118 4.19 6.18 -2.47
C ALA A 118 3.65 6.68 -3.81
N LEU A 119 3.53 7.99 -4.01
CA LEU A 119 3.04 8.55 -5.28
C LEU A 119 3.94 8.20 -6.47
N ASN A 120 5.27 8.23 -6.30
CA ASN A 120 6.21 7.92 -7.38
C ASN A 120 6.09 6.47 -7.93
N PRO A 121 6.14 5.40 -7.11
CA PRO A 121 5.89 4.05 -7.61
C PRO A 121 4.45 3.87 -8.10
N MET A 122 3.45 4.54 -7.51
CA MET A 122 2.07 4.46 -7.98
C MET A 122 1.93 4.98 -9.43
N ILE A 123 2.52 6.15 -9.74
CA ILE A 123 2.55 6.69 -11.10
C ILE A 123 3.23 5.70 -12.06
N LYS A 124 4.33 5.07 -11.64
CA LYS A 124 5.02 4.06 -12.47
C LYS A 124 4.13 2.84 -12.75
N VAL A 125 3.38 2.35 -11.76
CA VAL A 125 2.45 1.23 -11.95
C VAL A 125 1.35 1.60 -12.93
N VAL A 126 0.72 2.77 -12.75
CA VAL A 126 -0.33 3.27 -13.65
C VAL A 126 0.19 3.38 -15.09
N ASN A 127 1.38 3.95 -15.27
CA ASN A 127 2.02 4.07 -16.57
C ASN A 127 2.31 2.70 -17.21
N LEU A 128 2.88 1.78 -16.43
CA LEU A 128 3.21 0.43 -16.89
C LEU A 128 1.96 -0.34 -17.32
N VAL A 129 0.91 -0.34 -16.49
CA VAL A 129 -0.37 -0.99 -16.83
C VAL A 129 -0.96 -0.39 -18.10
N SER A 130 -0.93 0.95 -18.24
CA SER A 130 -1.45 1.65 -19.42
C SER A 130 -0.75 1.25 -20.71
N VAL A 131 0.59 1.12 -20.67
CA VAL A 131 1.39 0.68 -21.82
C VAL A 131 1.07 -0.78 -22.18
N ILE A 132 0.90 -1.66 -21.18
CA ILE A 132 0.56 -3.07 -21.40
C ILE A 132 -0.80 -3.21 -22.08
N ILE A 133 -1.80 -2.42 -21.68
CA ILE A 133 -3.15 -2.53 -22.24
C ILE A 133 -3.34 -1.74 -23.54
N ALA A 134 -2.46 -0.78 -23.87
CA ALA A 134 -2.64 0.08 -25.04
C ALA A 134 -2.90 -0.69 -26.36
N PRO A 135 -2.19 -1.79 -26.69
CA PRO A 135 -2.51 -2.58 -27.89
C PRO A 135 -3.93 -3.15 -27.87
N VAL A 136 -4.40 -3.60 -26.70
CA VAL A 136 -5.76 -4.12 -26.52
C VAL A 136 -6.78 -3.02 -26.75
N VAL A 137 -6.56 -1.83 -26.18
CA VAL A 137 -7.43 -0.66 -26.33
C VAL A 137 -7.55 -0.24 -27.81
N VAL A 138 -6.47 -0.31 -28.59
CA VAL A 138 -6.51 0.01 -30.03
C VAL A 138 -7.26 -1.06 -30.83
N GLN A 139 -7.08 -2.34 -30.50
CA GLN A 139 -7.58 -3.44 -31.30
C GLN A 139 -9.04 -3.83 -30.99
N TYR A 140 -9.51 -3.64 -29.74
CA TYR A 140 -10.81 -4.20 -29.34
C TYR A 140 -12.01 -3.59 -30.09
N ARG A 141 -11.90 -2.35 -30.59
CA ARG A 141 -12.96 -1.71 -31.39
C ARG A 141 -13.18 -2.42 -32.73
N ASN A 142 -12.14 -3.02 -33.28
CA ASN A 142 -12.18 -3.77 -34.53
C ASN A 142 -12.52 -5.26 -34.31
N LEU A 143 -12.75 -5.65 -33.06
CA LEU A 143 -13.05 -7.03 -32.70
C LEU A 143 -14.53 -7.31 -32.98
N GLY A 144 -14.80 -7.96 -34.10
CA GLY A 144 -16.15 -8.46 -34.44
C GLY A 144 -16.66 -9.48 -33.42
N TRP A 145 -17.93 -9.88 -33.54
CA TRP A 145 -18.59 -10.76 -32.55
C TRP A 145 -17.86 -12.09 -32.32
N GLY A 146 -17.25 -12.66 -33.37
CA GLY A 146 -16.43 -13.87 -33.24
C GLY A 146 -15.19 -13.69 -32.36
N GLY A 147 -14.55 -12.52 -32.40
CA GLY A 147 -13.40 -12.22 -31.54
C GLY A 147 -13.81 -12.05 -30.07
N TRP A 148 -14.97 -11.45 -29.81
CA TRP A 148 -15.52 -11.37 -28.44
C TRP A 148 -15.86 -12.75 -27.86
N ILE A 149 -16.38 -13.67 -28.67
CA ILE A 149 -16.61 -15.06 -28.25
C ILE A 149 -15.28 -15.72 -27.84
N ILE A 150 -14.23 -15.56 -28.65
CA ILE A 150 -12.90 -16.11 -28.34
C ILE A 150 -12.37 -15.52 -27.03
N VAL A 151 -12.49 -14.21 -26.83
CA VAL A 151 -12.06 -13.54 -25.59
C VAL A 151 -12.82 -14.08 -24.38
N ILE A 152 -14.14 -14.24 -24.46
CA ILE A 152 -14.95 -14.79 -23.36
C ILE A 152 -14.54 -16.23 -23.05
N VAL A 153 -14.31 -17.06 -24.08
CA VAL A 153 -13.85 -18.45 -23.91
C VAL A 153 -12.47 -18.50 -23.25
N LEU A 154 -11.52 -17.67 -23.68
CA LEU A 154 -10.19 -17.58 -23.08
C LEU A 154 -10.25 -17.12 -21.62
N LEU A 155 -11.09 -16.12 -21.30
CA LEU A 155 -11.29 -15.65 -19.93
C LEU A 155 -11.96 -16.71 -19.05
N ALA A 156 -12.91 -17.48 -19.59
CA ALA A 156 -13.55 -18.58 -18.87
C ALA A 156 -12.54 -19.71 -18.58
N ILE A 157 -11.71 -20.08 -19.56
CA ILE A 157 -10.64 -21.08 -19.37
C ILE A 157 -9.62 -20.59 -18.33
N LEU A 158 -9.20 -19.33 -18.42
CA LEU A 158 -8.27 -18.74 -17.46
C LEU A 158 -8.87 -18.71 -16.05
N GLY A 159 -10.10 -18.24 -15.91
CA GLY A 159 -10.82 -18.21 -14.64
C GLY A 159 -10.97 -19.60 -14.03
N TRP A 160 -11.30 -20.60 -14.86
CA TRP A 160 -11.36 -21.99 -14.45
C TRP A 160 -10.01 -22.54 -13.99
N ALA A 161 -8.93 -22.25 -14.73
CA ALA A 161 -7.58 -22.66 -14.37
C ALA A 161 -7.13 -22.03 -13.04
N ILE A 162 -7.39 -20.75 -12.83
CA ILE A 162 -7.12 -20.05 -11.56
C ILE A 162 -7.91 -20.71 -10.42
N TRP A 163 -9.19 -20.98 -10.64
CA TRP A 163 -10.04 -21.64 -9.64
C TRP A 163 -9.51 -23.03 -9.26
N ILE A 164 -9.06 -23.83 -10.23
CA ILE A 164 -8.43 -25.12 -9.98
C ILE A 164 -7.17 -24.95 -9.14
N ILE A 165 -6.29 -24.01 -9.51
CA ILE A 165 -5.07 -23.76 -8.75
C ILE A 165 -5.40 -23.38 -7.30
N VAL A 166 -6.39 -22.53 -7.07
CA VAL A 166 -6.84 -22.16 -5.72
C VAL A 166 -7.35 -23.37 -4.95
N ILE A 167 -8.20 -24.21 -5.55
CA ILE A 167 -8.70 -25.45 -4.92
C ILE A 167 -7.52 -26.37 -4.55
N VAL A 168 -6.56 -26.54 -5.45
CA VAL A 168 -5.38 -27.37 -5.21
C VAL A 168 -4.54 -26.80 -4.07
N LEU A 169 -4.29 -25.49 -4.04
CA LEU A 169 -3.54 -24.85 -2.96
C LEU A 169 -4.26 -24.97 -1.60
N LEU A 170 -5.58 -24.79 -1.58
CA LEU A 170 -6.39 -24.98 -0.36
C LEU A 170 -6.39 -26.44 0.10
N ALA A 171 -6.46 -27.40 -0.82
CA ALA A 171 -6.37 -28.82 -0.52
C ALA A 171 -4.98 -29.19 0.05
N ILE A 172 -3.90 -28.67 -0.54
CA ILE A 172 -2.53 -28.83 -0.03
C ILE A 172 -2.41 -28.21 1.37
N LEU A 173 -2.94 -27.01 1.58
CA LEU A 173 -2.91 -26.34 2.89
C LEU A 173 -3.69 -27.15 3.94
N GLY A 174 -4.89 -27.62 3.58
CA GLY A 174 -5.71 -28.47 4.45
C GLY A 174 -5.00 -29.79 4.78
N TRP A 175 -4.36 -30.42 3.79
CA TRP A 175 -3.56 -31.61 3.97
C TRP A 175 -2.34 -31.34 4.88
N ALA A 176 -1.63 -30.23 4.69
CA ALA A 176 -0.48 -29.84 5.50
C ALA A 176 -0.87 -29.57 6.96
N ILE A 177 -1.99 -28.86 7.19
CA ILE A 177 -2.54 -28.61 8.53
C ILE A 177 -2.92 -29.93 9.21
N TRP A 178 -3.56 -30.85 8.46
CA TRP A 178 -3.91 -32.15 8.98
C TRP A 178 -2.67 -33.00 9.30
N GLN A 179 -1.66 -32.99 8.43
CA GLN A 179 -0.39 -33.69 8.66
C GLN A 179 0.35 -33.13 9.88
N SER A 180 0.32 -31.82 10.10
CA SER A 180 0.90 -31.18 11.28
C SER A 180 0.25 -31.62 12.60
N LYS A 181 -0.99 -32.13 12.56
CA LYS A 181 -1.70 -32.66 13.75
C LYS A 181 -1.48 -34.17 13.96
N ARG A 182 -0.77 -34.85 13.05
CA ARG A 182 -0.46 -36.28 13.22
C ARG A 182 0.64 -36.45 14.27
N PRO A 183 0.52 -37.43 15.19
CA PRO A 183 1.58 -37.73 16.15
C PRO A 183 2.87 -38.10 15.40
N ALA A 184 3.99 -37.51 15.81
CA ALA A 184 5.29 -37.84 15.24
C ALA A 184 5.61 -39.32 15.53
N PRO A 185 5.92 -40.14 14.51
CA PRO A 185 6.37 -41.50 14.74
C PRO A 185 7.77 -41.45 15.38
N GLY A 186 7.87 -41.78 16.67
CA GLY A 186 9.17 -41.99 17.33
C GLY A 186 9.39 -41.35 18.71
N LEU A 187 8.46 -40.56 19.27
CA LEU A 187 8.57 -40.06 20.65
C LEU A 187 7.66 -40.86 21.60
N SER A 188 7.99 -42.14 21.75
CA SER A 188 7.42 -42.99 22.79
C SER A 188 8.53 -43.86 23.39
N SER A 189 9.28 -43.28 24.34
CA SER A 189 9.67 -43.93 25.60
C SER A 189 10.83 -43.16 26.26
N GLU A 190 10.51 -42.29 27.20
CA GLU A 190 11.40 -42.04 28.33
C GLU A 190 10.49 -42.02 29.56
N PRO A 191 10.50 -43.08 30.40
CA PRO A 191 9.73 -43.09 31.63
C PRO A 191 10.48 -42.36 32.74
N ASP A 192 9.69 -41.77 33.65
CA ASP A 192 10.06 -41.01 34.85
C ASP A 192 11.19 -41.60 35.71
#